data_AF-A0A3B9SKQ5-F1
#
_entry.id   AF-A0A3B9SKQ5-F1
#
_cell.length_a   1.000
_cell.length_b   1.000
_cell.length_c   1.000
_cell.angle_alpha   90.00
_cell.angle_beta   90.00
_cell.angle_gamma   90.00
#
_symmetry.space_group_name_H-M   'P 1'
#
loop_
_entity.id
_entity.type
_entity.pdbx_description
1 polymer ?
#
loop_
_entity_poly.entity_id
_entity_poly.type
_entity_poly.pdbx_seq_one_letter_code
_entity_poly.pdbx_strand_id
1 'polypeptide(L)'
;YAYVSMGNLMEGGQLGSEKAQILSTYILCGFANFASIGIQIGGIGALAPERRKDLSKLGLRALLAGTAASLFTAILVGILY
;
A
#
# COMPACT_ATOMS: atom_id res chain seq x y z
N TYR A 1 -7.78 0.88 8.01
CA TYR A 1 -7.14 1.00 9.35
C TYR A 1 -6.05 2.07 9.35
N ALA A 2 -4.98 1.94 8.56
CA ALA A 2 -3.87 2.89 8.57
C ALA A 2 -4.28 4.37 8.37
N TYR A 3 -5.20 4.67 7.44
CA TYR A 3 -5.74 6.02 7.29
C TYR A 3 -6.48 6.56 8.52
N VAL A 4 -7.20 5.69 9.24
CA VAL A 4 -7.89 6.09 10.48
C VAL A 4 -6.87 6.39 11.57
N SER A 5 -5.86 5.54 11.73
CA SER A 5 -4.75 5.80 12.66
C SER A 5 -4.01 7.09 12.32
N MET A 6 -3.76 7.36 11.04
CA MET A 6 -3.17 8.62 10.58
C MET A 6 -4.04 9.83 10.96
N GLY A 7 -5.36 9.74 10.76
CA GLY A 7 -6.30 10.78 11.19
C GLY A 7 -6.22 11.07 12.69
N ASN A 8 -6.21 10.03 13.52
CA ASN A 8 -6.06 10.18 14.97
C ASN A 8 -4.72 10.83 15.37
N LEU A 9 -3.61 10.49 14.67
CA LEU A 9 -2.30 11.11 14.90
C LEU A 9 -2.26 12.58 14.47
N MET A 10 -3.02 12.96 13.44
CA MET A 10 -3.18 14.35 13.00
C MET A 10 -4.01 15.16 14.01
N GLU A 11 -5.15 14.63 14.43
CA GLU A 11 -6.00 15.26 15.46
C GLU A 11 -5.27 15.43 16.79
N GLY A 12 -4.47 14.43 17.18
CA GLY A 12 -3.64 14.48 18.40
C GLY A 12 -2.39 15.36 18.29
N GLY A 13 -2.14 16.02 17.15
CA GLY A 13 -0.96 16.86 16.93
C GLY A 13 0.37 16.11 16.84
N GLN A 14 0.36 14.77 16.87
CA GLN A 14 1.55 13.92 16.78
C GLN A 14 2.13 13.89 15.36
N LEU A 15 1.27 14.07 14.35
CA LEU A 15 1.66 14.25 12.95
C LEU A 15 1.48 15.72 12.53
N GLY A 16 2.14 16.64 13.23
CA GLY A 16 1.93 18.09 13.06
C GLY A 16 2.58 18.73 11.82
N SER A 17 3.52 18.05 11.16
CA SER A 17 4.14 18.57 9.93
C SER A 17 3.25 18.32 8.71
N GLU A 18 2.86 19.38 8.01
CA GLU A 18 2.09 19.29 6.76
C GLU A 18 2.80 18.39 5.73
N LYS A 19 4.12 18.52 5.60
CA LYS A 19 4.93 17.64 4.75
C LYS A 19 4.80 16.17 5.16
N ALA A 20 4.86 15.87 6.46
CA ALA A 20 4.70 14.49 6.94
C ALA A 20 3.28 13.94 6.67
N GLN A 21 2.24 14.77 6.75
CA GLN A 21 0.87 14.39 6.41
C GLN A 21 0.70 14.08 4.92
N ILE A 22 1.27 14.94 4.05
CA ILE A 22 1.28 14.72 2.59
C ILE A 22 2.02 13.42 2.27
N LEU A 23 3.25 13.24 2.77
CA LEU A 23 4.02 12.02 2.52
C LEU A 23 3.30 10.77 3.00
N SER A 24 2.75 10.79 4.22
CA SER A 24 2.00 9.65 4.77
C SER A 24 0.80 9.29 3.89
N THR A 25 0.11 10.29 3.33
CA THR A 25 -1.02 10.06 2.41
C THR A 25 -0.60 9.28 1.18
N TYR A 26 0.55 9.62 0.58
CA TYR A 26 1.08 8.91 -0.60
C TYR A 26 1.63 7.52 -0.25
N ILE A 27 2.26 7.35 0.91
CA ILE A 27 2.72 6.03 1.39
C ILE A 27 1.53 5.09 1.59
N LEU A 28 0.43 5.59 2.15
CA LEU A 28 -0.77 4.81 2.43
C LEU A 28 -1.66 4.59 1.21
N CYS A 29 -1.41 5.29 0.11
CA CYS A 29 -2.18 5.18 -1.13
C CYS A 29 -1.80 3.89 -1.88
N GLY A 30 -2.21 2.75 -1.35
CA GLY A 30 -1.94 1.45 -1.93
C GLY A 30 -2.60 0.31 -1.17
N PHE A 31 -2.97 -0.74 -1.91
CA PHE A 31 -3.47 -2.00 -1.35
C PHE A 31 -2.37 -3.06 -1.23
N ALA A 32 -1.13 -2.66 -0.94
CA ALA A 32 -0.02 -3.59 -0.75
C ALA A 32 -0.04 -4.18 0.67
N ASN A 33 -0.81 -5.24 0.87
CA ASN A 33 -0.93 -5.95 2.15
C ASN A 33 -1.28 -7.43 1.93
N PHE A 34 -1.16 -8.25 2.98
CA PHE A 34 -1.39 -9.70 2.89
C PHE A 34 -2.83 -10.07 2.51
N ALA A 35 -3.84 -9.32 2.99
CA ALA A 35 -5.24 -9.58 2.62
C ALA A 35 -5.45 -9.36 1.12
N SER A 36 -4.81 -8.34 0.54
CA SER A 36 -4.85 -8.07 -0.89
C SER A 36 -4.19 -9.16 -1.75
N ILE A 37 -3.22 -9.92 -1.23
CA ILE A 37 -2.72 -11.12 -1.91
C ILE A 37 -3.85 -12.16 -2.01
N GLY A 38 -4.54 -12.43 -0.89
CA GLY A 38 -5.66 -13.37 -0.86
C GLY A 38 -6.79 -12.97 -1.81
N ILE A 39 -7.13 -11.68 -1.84
CA ILE A 39 -8.12 -11.12 -2.78
C ILE A 39 -7.69 -11.35 -4.23
N GLN A 40 -6.41 -11.13 -4.57
CA GLN A 40 -5.91 -11.35 -5.93
C GLN A 40 -5.88 -12.83 -6.31
N ILE A 41 -5.45 -13.72 -5.40
CA ILE A 41 -5.49 -15.18 -5.64
C ILE A 41 -6.93 -15.66 -5.84
N GLY A 42 -7.87 -15.18 -5.02
CA GLY A 42 -9.28 -15.54 -5.15
C GLY A 42 -9.93 -14.97 -6.41
N GLY A 43 -9.77 -13.67 -6.64
CA GLY A 43 -10.37 -12.96 -7.77
C GLY A 43 -9.76 -13.36 -9.11
N ILE A 44 -8.46 -13.13 -9.31
CA ILE A 44 -7.78 -13.49 -10.56
C ILE A 44 -7.78 -15.01 -10.75
N GLY A 45 -7.60 -15.76 -9.67
CA GLY A 45 -7.65 -17.22 -9.74
C GLY A 45 -9.04 -17.79 -9.99
N ALA A 46 -10.13 -17.05 -9.81
CA ALA A 46 -11.45 -17.47 -10.28
C ALA A 46 -11.60 -17.25 -11.80
N LEU A 47 -10.97 -16.20 -12.33
CA LEU A 47 -10.96 -15.88 -13.77
C LEU A 47 -9.99 -16.75 -14.58
N ALA A 48 -8.84 -17.10 -13.98
CA ALA A 48 -7.78 -17.90 -14.58
C ALA A 48 -7.30 -18.99 -13.59
N PRO A 49 -8.06 -20.08 -13.41
CA PRO A 49 -7.77 -21.12 -12.41
C PRO A 49 -6.39 -21.77 -12.55
N GLU A 50 -5.90 -21.93 -13.77
CA GLU A 50 -4.59 -22.50 -14.11
C GLU A 50 -3.43 -21.63 -13.61
N ARG A 51 -3.65 -20.33 -13.39
CA ARG A 51 -2.62 -19.38 -12.93
C ARG A 51 -2.57 -19.20 -11.41
N ARG A 52 -3.44 -19.88 -10.65
CA ARG A 52 -3.46 -19.77 -9.16
C ARG A 52 -2.10 -20.04 -8.51
N LYS A 53 -1.33 -21.01 -9.04
CA LYS A 53 0.02 -21.34 -8.54
C LYS A 53 1.02 -20.22 -8.80
N ASP A 54 0.91 -19.53 -9.93
CA ASP A 54 1.77 -18.38 -10.23
C ASP A 54 1.44 -17.22 -9.28
N LEU A 55 0.16 -16.94 -9.07
CA LEU A 55 -0.31 -15.87 -8.18
C LEU A 55 0.16 -16.10 -6.74
N SER A 56 0.05 -17.32 -6.22
CA SER A 56 0.53 -17.62 -4.86
C SER A 56 2.05 -17.53 -4.74
N LYS A 57 2.79 -18.00 -5.76
CA LYS A 57 4.26 -17.92 -5.80
C LYS A 57 4.76 -16.47 -5.88
N LEU A 58 4.05 -15.61 -6.60
CA LEU A 58 4.41 -14.19 -6.77
C LEU A 58 3.87 -13.29 -5.66
N GLY A 59 2.91 -13.75 -4.84
CA GLY A 59 2.20 -12.91 -3.88
C GLY A 59 3.09 -12.05 -2.98
N LEU A 60 4.13 -12.63 -2.36
CA LEU A 60 5.04 -11.88 -1.50
C LEU A 60 5.87 -10.84 -2.30
N ARG A 61 6.30 -11.20 -3.52
CA ARG A 61 7.02 -10.29 -4.41
C ARG A 61 6.13 -9.13 -4.84
N ALA A 62 4.87 -9.41 -5.17
CA ALA A 62 3.88 -8.41 -5.54
C ALA A 62 3.59 -7.44 -4.38
N LEU A 63 3.51 -7.95 -3.15
CA LEU A 63 3.35 -7.13 -1.95
C LEU A 63 4.55 -6.19 -1.77
N LEU A 64 5.77 -6.71 -1.79
CA LEU A 64 6.98 -5.89 -1.64
C LEU A 64 7.12 -4.85 -2.76
N ALA A 65 6.84 -5.25 -4.01
CA ALA A 65 6.87 -4.35 -5.15
C ALA A 65 5.80 -3.24 -5.02
N GLY A 66 4.59 -3.58 -4.59
CA GLY A 66 3.51 -2.62 -4.35
C GLY A 66 3.87 -1.63 -3.23
N THR A 67 4.41 -2.11 -2.11
CA THR A 67 4.88 -1.24 -1.02
C THR A 67 6.00 -0.31 -1.50
N ALA A 68 6.98 -0.84 -2.25
CA ALA A 68 8.05 -0.03 -2.82
C ALA A 68 7.53 1.04 -3.80
N ALA A 69 6.50 0.73 -4.60
CA ALA A 69 5.88 1.70 -5.51
C ALA A 69 5.20 2.86 -4.76
N SER A 70 4.46 2.58 -3.69
CA SER A 70 3.85 3.62 -2.84
C SER A 70 4.92 4.47 -2.14
N LEU A 71 5.99 3.85 -1.61
CA LEU A 71 7.12 4.58 -1.03
C LEU A 71 7.84 5.45 -2.06
N PHE A 72 8.07 4.93 -3.26
CA PHE A 72 8.71 5.68 -4.35
C PHE A 72 7.88 6.90 -4.76
N THR A 73 6.56 6.74 -4.85
CA THR A 73 5.64 7.85 -5.10
C THR A 73 5.77 8.93 -4.03
N ALA A 74 5.82 8.54 -2.76
CA ALA A 74 5.99 9.48 -1.66
C ALA A 74 7.36 10.18 -1.70
N ILE A 75 8.44 9.47 -2.06
CA ILE A 75 9.77 10.07 -2.25
C ILE A 75 9.72 11.13 -3.36
N LEU A 76 9.12 10.83 -4.51
CA LEU A 76 8.99 11.81 -5.60
C LEU A 76 8.24 13.06 -5.15
N VAL A 77 7.12 12.89 -4.44
CA VAL A 77 6.37 14.02 -3.88
C VAL A 77 7.22 14.80 -2.89
N GLY A 78 7.97 14.15 -2.01
CA GLY A 78 8.82 14.82 -1.02
C GLY A 78 10.06 15.53 -1.56
N ILE A 79 10.47 15.22 -2.80
CA ILE A 79 11.49 15.95 -3.54
C ILE A 79 10.89 17.21 -4.18
N LEU A 80 9.65 17.12 -4.68
CA LEU A 80 8.95 18.22 -5.36
C LEU A 80 8.35 19.26 -4.40
N TYR A 81 8.00 18.83 -3.18
CA TYR A 81 7.36 19.61 -2.12
C TYR A 81 8.08 19.39 -0.78
#